data_AF-A0A1U8M2E3-F1
#
_entry.id   AF-A0A1U8M2E3-F1
#
_cell.length_a   1.000
_cell.length_b   1.000
_cell.length_c   1.000
_cell.angle_alpha   90.00
_cell.angle_beta   90.00
_cell.angle_gamma   90.00
#
_symmetry.space_group_name_H-M   'P 1'
#
loop_
_entity.id
_entity.type
_entity.pdbx_description
1 polymer ?
#
loop_
_entity_poly.entity_id
_entity_poly.type
_entity_poly.pdbx_seq_one_letter_code
_entity_poly.pdbx_strand_id
1 'polypeptide(L)'
;MAMSEISRCSYHVFLSFKGEDTRKSFTDHLYTALVHLGIQTFRDDEEIERGNNIKDEIEKAILHHSKISIVVFSKNYAASTWCLNELVMILKHKKSSKHIVLPVFYYVDPSQVKNQTGSYAEAFTQHEQNFESETNMLRRWRNALKEVAAIGGMVLQDRHESQFIQDIVKEVQNKLHLISLYVPPYLVGIDSLVTQINQWLEQDGANKVGIATICSIGGIGKTTIAKVVYNQNIPRFEGYSFLADVRETSQDCNGLVRLQRQLISNILKGKSHKLYNIDNGINKIKEIVCCRRVLLVLDDVDELEKIRKLMGTQIPFHPGSKIIITSRNRCLLNAHFISQMFDLEASTSTCGGLRKLFEVKELASSEPLQLFNWYAFGHNSVPESSMAYARSLVKHCGGLPLALQVLGSSLSSKSVSSWKSALEKLEEIPDSKIQKILRISYDSLGDDHDKNLFLDIVCLFIGKDRYYTTTILDGCDFYTTIGIENLVGSSLLIINEKNKLMMHQMI
;
A
#
# COMPACT_ATOMS: atom_id res chain seq x y z
N MET A 1 -9.32 -8.13 15.64
CA MET A 1 -9.76 -6.75 15.30
C MET A 1 -11.16 -6.82 14.76
N ALA A 2 -12.04 -5.89 15.19
CA ALA A 2 -13.36 -5.73 14.60
C ALA A 2 -13.22 -5.58 13.08
N MET A 3 -14.08 -6.26 12.33
CA MET A 3 -14.25 -6.01 10.90
C MET A 3 -14.31 -4.50 10.72
N SER A 4 -13.41 -3.92 9.92
CA SER A 4 -13.72 -2.61 9.37
C SER A 4 -15.02 -2.83 8.60
N GLU A 5 -16.14 -2.31 9.12
CA GLU A 5 -17.32 -2.13 8.28
C GLU A 5 -16.79 -1.52 7.00
N ILE A 6 -16.94 -2.22 5.88
CA ILE A 6 -16.74 -1.62 4.58
C ILE A 6 -17.86 -0.58 4.55
N SER A 7 -17.55 0.64 5.01
CA SER A 7 -18.48 1.74 4.89
C SER A 7 -18.73 1.83 3.40
N ARG A 8 -19.98 1.57 2.99
CA ARG A 8 -20.38 1.73 1.60
C ARG A 8 -20.11 3.18 1.27
N CYS A 9 -18.98 3.48 0.64
CA CYS A 9 -18.64 4.85 0.28
C CYS A 9 -19.59 5.23 -0.84
N SER A 10 -20.69 5.91 -0.51
CA SER A 10 -21.69 6.33 -1.49
C SER A 10 -21.16 7.45 -2.38
N TYR A 11 -20.12 8.16 -1.93
CA TYR A 11 -19.50 9.28 -2.62
C TYR A 11 -17.97 9.23 -2.52
N HIS A 12 -17.29 9.72 -3.54
CA HIS A 12 -15.84 9.96 -3.53
C HIS A 12 -15.54 11.37 -2.99
N VAL A 13 -16.40 12.34 -3.36
CA VAL A 13 -16.23 13.76 -3.08
C VAL A 13 -17.48 14.34 -2.42
N PHE A 14 -17.30 15.25 -1.47
CA PHE A 14 -18.32 16.12 -0.90
C PHE A 14 -18.01 17.58 -1.30
N LEU A 15 -18.95 18.30 -1.92
CA LEU A 15 -18.81 19.71 -2.26
C LEU A 15 -19.52 20.57 -1.20
N SER A 16 -18.76 21.40 -0.48
CA SER A 16 -19.29 22.47 0.38
C SER A 16 -19.09 23.82 -0.30
N PHE A 17 -20.14 24.61 -0.43
CA PHE A 17 -20.13 25.87 -1.17
C PHE A 17 -21.33 26.72 -0.78
N LYS A 18 -21.23 28.03 -0.99
CA LYS A 18 -22.38 28.93 -0.90
C LYS A 18 -23.20 28.82 -2.18
N GLY A 19 -24.41 28.31 -2.06
CA GLY A 19 -25.33 28.02 -3.15
C GLY A 19 -25.71 29.26 -3.96
N GLU A 20 -26.08 30.33 -3.26
CA GLU A 20 -26.44 31.62 -3.90
C GLU A 20 -25.31 32.19 -4.77
N ASP A 21 -24.05 31.93 -4.43
CA ASP A 21 -22.90 32.49 -5.14
C ASP A 21 -22.49 31.65 -6.37
N THR A 22 -22.54 30.31 -6.26
CA THR A 22 -21.84 29.43 -7.23
C THR A 22 -22.64 28.23 -7.74
N ARG A 23 -23.87 27.98 -7.23
CA ARG A 23 -24.65 26.75 -7.53
C ARG A 23 -24.86 26.52 -9.01
N LYS A 24 -25.32 27.53 -9.74
CA LYS A 24 -25.71 27.45 -11.17
C LYS A 24 -24.59 27.83 -12.13
N SER A 25 -23.38 28.03 -11.61
CA SER A 25 -22.21 28.50 -12.37
C SER A 25 -21.02 27.58 -12.12
N PHE A 26 -20.00 28.07 -11.43
CA PHE A 26 -18.74 27.37 -11.20
C PHE A 26 -18.91 25.98 -10.56
N THR A 27 -19.76 25.87 -9.53
CA THR A 27 -19.95 24.61 -8.80
C THR A 27 -20.74 23.59 -9.63
N ASP A 28 -21.66 24.02 -10.49
CA ASP A 28 -22.38 23.12 -11.41
C ASP A 28 -21.43 22.50 -12.44
N HIS A 29 -20.57 23.32 -13.03
CA HIS A 29 -19.56 22.85 -13.99
C HIS A 29 -18.53 21.93 -13.33
N LEU A 30 -18.08 22.25 -12.11
CA LEU A 30 -17.17 21.40 -11.35
C LEU A 30 -17.82 20.05 -11.02
N TYR A 31 -19.05 20.06 -10.52
CA TYR A 31 -19.83 18.85 -10.25
C TYR A 31 -19.97 17.97 -11.50
N THR A 32 -20.38 18.58 -12.62
CA THR A 32 -20.56 17.88 -13.90
C THR A 32 -19.25 17.26 -14.39
N ALA A 33 -18.14 17.99 -14.28
CA ALA A 33 -16.82 17.49 -14.69
C ALA A 33 -16.36 16.29 -13.83
N LEU A 34 -16.61 16.32 -12.52
CA LEU A 34 -16.32 15.20 -11.62
C LEU A 34 -17.17 13.97 -11.97
N VAL A 35 -18.49 14.15 -12.12
CA VAL A 35 -19.42 13.05 -12.44
C VAL A 35 -19.13 12.44 -13.81
N HIS A 36 -18.78 13.26 -14.81
CA HIS A 36 -18.43 12.78 -16.16
C HIS A 36 -17.23 11.83 -16.14
N LEU A 37 -16.34 11.93 -15.15
CA LEU A 37 -15.19 11.05 -14.96
C LEU A 37 -15.49 9.87 -14.02
N GLY A 38 -16.77 9.63 -13.70
CA GLY A 38 -17.20 8.55 -12.82
C GLY A 38 -16.94 8.81 -11.32
N ILE A 39 -16.56 10.04 -10.95
CA ILE A 39 -16.34 10.41 -9.55
C ILE A 39 -17.69 10.71 -8.91
N GLN A 40 -18.25 9.72 -8.19
CA GLN A 40 -19.45 9.93 -7.38
C GLN A 40 -19.25 11.11 -6.44
N THR A 41 -20.06 12.15 -6.58
CA THR A 41 -19.89 13.40 -5.85
C THR A 41 -21.20 13.77 -5.19
N PHE A 42 -21.16 14.05 -3.90
CA PHE A 42 -22.27 14.67 -3.18
C PHE A 42 -22.13 16.19 -3.33
N ARG A 43 -23.21 16.84 -3.74
CA ARG A 43 -23.30 18.29 -3.85
C ARG A 43 -24.34 18.75 -2.84
N ASP A 44 -23.92 19.49 -1.82
CA ASP A 44 -24.85 20.05 -0.85
C ASP A 44 -25.87 20.97 -1.54
N ASP A 45 -27.12 20.88 -1.11
CA ASP A 45 -28.22 21.67 -1.68
C ASP A 45 -28.81 22.64 -0.64
N GLU A 46 -28.08 23.73 -0.37
CA GLU A 46 -28.54 24.86 0.45
C GLU A 46 -29.94 25.43 0.10
N GLU A 47 -30.55 25.16 -1.06
CA GLU A 47 -31.91 25.63 -1.39
C GLU A 47 -33.03 24.76 -0.79
N ILE A 48 -32.69 23.63 -0.15
CA ILE A 48 -33.66 22.73 0.47
C ILE A 48 -33.74 22.99 1.98
N GLU A 49 -34.35 24.11 2.37
CA GLU A 49 -34.94 24.27 3.72
C GLU A 49 -36.18 23.37 3.88
N ARG A 50 -36.04 22.04 3.75
CA ARG A 50 -37.13 21.08 3.99
C ARG A 50 -36.67 19.89 4.83
N GLY A 51 -36.53 20.11 6.14
CA GLY A 51 -36.75 19.09 7.17
C GLY A 51 -35.52 18.61 7.96
N ASN A 52 -35.77 18.12 9.18
CA ASN A 52 -34.76 17.63 10.15
C ASN A 52 -33.88 16.46 9.63
N ASN A 53 -34.23 15.79 8.53
CA ASN A 53 -33.48 14.65 7.99
C ASN A 53 -32.23 15.05 7.19
N ILE A 54 -32.14 16.28 6.66
CA ILE A 54 -31.05 16.69 5.74
C ILE A 54 -29.73 16.88 6.48
N LYS A 55 -29.76 17.46 7.69
CA LYS A 55 -28.56 17.60 8.53
C LYS A 55 -27.94 16.24 8.85
N ASP A 56 -28.78 15.25 9.15
CA ASP A 56 -28.35 13.87 9.41
C ASP A 56 -27.78 13.22 8.14
N GLU A 57 -28.32 13.52 6.96
CA GLU A 57 -27.78 13.04 5.67
C GLU A 57 -26.44 13.66 5.32
N ILE A 58 -26.24 14.95 5.57
CA ILE A 58 -24.96 15.65 5.35
C ILE A 58 -23.93 15.18 6.37
N GLU A 59 -24.30 15.07 7.65
CA GLU A 59 -23.44 14.46 8.66
C GLU A 59 -23.03 13.05 8.25
N LYS A 60 -23.96 12.21 7.75
CA LYS A 60 -23.62 10.89 7.19
C LYS A 60 -22.73 10.97 5.95
N ALA A 61 -22.99 11.88 5.02
CA ALA A 61 -22.21 12.05 3.80
C ALA A 61 -20.75 12.46 4.11
N ILE A 62 -20.56 13.36 5.07
CA ILE A 62 -19.26 13.81 5.56
C ILE A 62 -18.58 12.71 6.39
N LEU A 63 -19.29 12.08 7.34
CA LEU A 63 -18.69 11.18 8.33
C LEU A 63 -18.48 9.74 7.84
N HIS A 64 -19.29 9.25 6.89
CA HIS A 64 -19.32 7.83 6.55
C HIS A 64 -19.17 7.53 5.05
N HIS A 65 -19.26 8.53 4.16
CA HIS A 65 -19.45 8.27 2.73
C HIS A 65 -18.64 9.13 1.76
N SER A 66 -17.66 9.94 2.18
CA SER A 66 -16.79 10.69 1.25
C SER A 66 -15.30 10.58 1.65
N LYS A 67 -14.40 10.65 0.66
CA LYS A 67 -12.93 10.61 0.88
C LYS A 67 -12.29 12.00 0.83
N ILE A 68 -12.92 12.91 0.10
CA ILE A 68 -12.44 14.27 -0.13
C ILE A 68 -13.60 15.24 0.07
N SER A 69 -13.40 16.30 0.86
CA SER A 69 -14.27 17.48 0.83
C SER A 69 -13.60 18.60 0.04
N ILE A 70 -14.26 19.09 -1.00
CA ILE A 70 -13.88 20.32 -1.69
C ILE A 70 -14.69 21.45 -1.08
N VAL A 71 -14.01 22.46 -0.54
CA VAL A 71 -14.66 23.63 0.06
C VAL A 71 -14.43 24.82 -0.87
N VAL A 72 -15.50 25.27 -1.53
CA VAL A 72 -15.47 26.40 -2.46
C VAL A 72 -15.77 27.69 -1.70
N PHE A 73 -14.72 28.44 -1.37
CA PHE A 73 -14.81 29.74 -0.74
C PHE A 73 -15.14 30.82 -1.77
N SER A 74 -16.34 31.38 -1.66
CA SER A 74 -16.82 32.55 -2.39
C SER A 74 -16.93 33.76 -1.46
N LYS A 75 -17.17 34.95 -2.03
CA LYS A 75 -17.20 36.22 -1.28
C LYS A 75 -18.16 36.18 -0.07
N ASN A 76 -19.32 35.51 -0.19
CA ASN A 76 -20.35 35.49 0.84
C ASN A 76 -20.41 34.16 1.61
N TYR A 77 -19.40 33.29 1.47
CA TYR A 77 -19.41 31.98 2.13
C TYR A 77 -19.61 32.07 3.65
N ALA A 78 -18.91 33.00 4.31
CA ALA A 78 -19.02 33.17 5.77
C ALA A 78 -20.33 33.82 6.25
N ALA A 79 -21.16 34.36 5.35
CA ALA A 79 -22.49 34.84 5.73
C ALA A 79 -23.45 33.69 6.06
N SER A 80 -23.20 32.48 5.55
CA SER A 80 -24.01 31.29 5.81
C SER A 80 -23.54 30.55 7.07
N THR A 81 -24.37 30.55 8.11
CA THR A 81 -24.13 29.74 9.32
C THR A 81 -24.08 28.25 9.00
N TRP A 82 -24.80 27.81 7.97
CA TRP A 82 -24.78 26.43 7.47
C TRP A 82 -23.40 26.05 6.94
N CYS A 83 -22.88 26.79 5.95
CA CYS A 83 -21.51 26.62 5.42
C CYS A 83 -20.46 26.57 6.54
N LEU A 84 -20.55 27.46 7.52
CA LEU A 84 -19.60 27.51 8.65
C LEU A 84 -19.72 26.28 9.56
N ASN A 85 -20.92 25.77 9.78
CA ASN A 85 -21.15 24.54 10.55
C ASN A 85 -20.64 23.31 9.82
N GLU A 86 -20.91 23.19 8.52
CA GLU A 86 -20.35 22.12 7.69
C GLU A 86 -18.83 22.12 7.73
N LEU A 87 -18.19 23.30 7.61
CA LEU A 87 -16.74 23.42 7.66
C LEU A 87 -16.15 22.89 8.98
N VAL A 88 -16.81 23.19 10.10
CA VAL A 88 -16.41 22.65 11.42
C VAL A 88 -16.54 21.12 11.45
N MET A 89 -17.61 20.56 10.88
CA MET A 89 -17.80 19.10 10.79
C MET A 89 -16.73 18.44 9.92
N ILE A 90 -16.46 19.00 8.74
CA ILE A 90 -15.42 18.54 7.81
C ILE A 90 -14.05 18.48 8.51
N LEU A 91 -13.68 19.54 9.23
CA LEU A 91 -12.41 19.59 9.94
C LEU A 91 -12.35 18.63 11.13
N LYS A 92 -13.46 18.47 11.87
CA LYS A 92 -13.55 17.49 12.94
C LYS A 92 -13.32 16.07 12.38
N HIS A 93 -13.96 15.75 11.24
CA HIS A 93 -13.78 14.47 10.57
C HIS A 93 -12.35 14.28 10.08
N LYS A 94 -11.74 15.29 9.45
CA LYS A 94 -10.32 15.29 9.04
C LYS A 94 -9.37 14.96 10.19
N LYS A 95 -9.65 15.39 11.42
CA LYS A 95 -8.79 15.11 12.58
C LYS A 95 -8.91 13.66 13.07
N SER A 96 -10.08 13.04 12.88
CA SER A 96 -10.37 11.68 13.34
C SER A 96 -10.21 10.60 12.26
N SER A 97 -10.01 10.98 10.99
CA SER A 97 -9.93 10.07 9.86
C SER A 97 -8.85 10.49 8.84
N LYS A 98 -8.67 9.70 7.77
CA LYS A 98 -7.75 10.05 6.65
C LYS A 98 -8.42 10.97 5.61
N HIS A 99 -9.48 11.68 5.99
CA HIS A 99 -10.26 12.52 5.08
C HIS A 99 -9.44 13.70 4.55
N ILE A 100 -9.53 13.95 3.25
CA ILE A 100 -8.78 15.02 2.59
C ILE A 100 -9.67 16.25 2.43
N VAL A 101 -9.15 17.42 2.76
CA VAL A 101 -9.85 18.70 2.53
C VAL A 101 -9.09 19.49 1.48
N LEU A 102 -9.79 19.87 0.40
CA LEU A 102 -9.27 20.66 -0.71
C LEU A 102 -9.96 22.04 -0.74
N PRO A 103 -9.33 23.09 -0.21
CA PRO A 103 -9.88 24.43 -0.31
C PRO A 103 -9.72 24.99 -1.73
N VAL A 104 -10.80 25.52 -2.29
CA VAL A 104 -10.86 26.20 -3.58
C VAL A 104 -11.31 27.63 -3.33
N PHE A 105 -10.51 28.60 -3.75
CA PHE A 105 -10.75 30.03 -3.53
C PHE A 105 -11.25 30.66 -4.83
N TYR A 106 -12.56 30.91 -4.88
CA TYR A 106 -13.29 31.41 -6.04
C TYR A 106 -13.54 32.92 -5.90
N TYR A 107 -12.75 33.72 -6.60
CA TYR A 107 -12.70 35.20 -6.49
C TYR A 107 -12.54 35.72 -5.05
N VAL A 108 -11.84 34.98 -4.20
CA VAL A 108 -11.51 35.36 -2.83
C VAL A 108 -10.03 35.10 -2.58
N ASP A 109 -9.36 36.01 -1.89
CA ASP A 109 -7.97 35.79 -1.50
C ASP A 109 -7.90 34.87 -0.25
N PRO A 110 -7.04 33.84 -0.23
CA PRO A 110 -6.88 32.96 0.93
C PRO A 110 -6.58 33.68 2.25
N SER A 111 -5.90 34.83 2.21
CA SER A 111 -5.60 35.64 3.39
C SER A 111 -6.87 36.26 3.99
N GLN A 112 -7.86 36.62 3.16
CA GLN A 112 -9.14 37.13 3.63
C GLN A 112 -9.91 36.05 4.39
N VAL A 113 -9.89 34.80 3.89
CA VAL A 113 -10.49 33.65 4.59
C VAL A 113 -9.74 33.35 5.89
N LYS A 114 -8.40 33.34 5.86
CA LYS A 114 -7.53 32.98 6.99
C LYS A 114 -7.58 33.98 8.14
N ASN A 115 -7.60 35.26 7.81
CA ASN A 115 -7.58 36.36 8.78
C ASN A 115 -8.98 36.96 9.03
N GLN A 116 -10.01 36.43 8.33
CA GLN A 116 -11.40 36.90 8.38
C GLN A 116 -11.51 38.42 8.16
N THR A 117 -10.93 38.91 7.05
CA THR A 117 -10.96 40.33 6.64
C THR A 117 -11.88 40.55 5.44
N GLY A 118 -12.24 41.80 5.13
CA GLY A 118 -13.13 42.11 4.01
C GLY A 118 -14.56 41.60 4.25
N SER A 119 -15.18 40.97 3.24
CA SER A 119 -16.55 40.44 3.36
C SER A 119 -16.71 39.41 4.48
N TYR A 120 -15.64 38.69 4.82
CA TYR A 120 -15.65 37.74 5.94
C TYR A 120 -15.73 38.48 7.28
N ALA A 121 -15.08 39.64 7.43
CA ALA A 121 -15.19 40.44 8.66
C ALA A 121 -16.62 40.95 8.84
N GLU A 122 -17.21 41.50 7.77
CA GLU A 122 -18.59 42.00 7.75
C GLU A 122 -19.58 40.91 8.16
N ALA A 123 -19.43 39.69 7.61
CA ALA A 123 -20.26 38.55 7.97
C ALA A 123 -20.13 38.19 9.47
N PHE A 124 -18.92 38.20 10.03
CA PHE A 124 -18.74 37.92 11.46
C PHE A 124 -19.29 39.02 12.37
N THR A 125 -19.25 40.30 11.95
CA THR A 125 -19.89 41.38 12.70
C THR A 125 -21.41 41.17 12.78
N GLN A 126 -22.04 40.70 11.70
CA GLN A 126 -23.46 40.37 11.72
C GLN A 126 -23.76 39.16 12.61
N HIS A 127 -22.94 38.10 12.55
CA HIS A 127 -23.11 36.94 13.42
C HIS A 127 -22.91 37.28 14.90
N GLU A 128 -21.98 38.17 15.23
CA GLU A 128 -21.77 38.64 16.60
C GLU A 128 -23.00 39.35 17.17
N GLN A 129 -23.70 40.14 16.35
CA GLN A 129 -24.95 40.79 16.74
C GLN A 129 -26.12 39.80 16.88
N ASN A 130 -26.20 38.82 15.98
CA ASN A 130 -27.30 37.85 15.97
C ASN A 130 -27.16 36.74 17.01
N PHE A 131 -25.94 36.47 17.49
CA PHE A 131 -25.61 35.35 18.37
C PHE A 131 -24.76 35.78 19.59
N GLU A 132 -25.10 36.91 20.21
CA GLU A 132 -24.35 37.51 21.34
C GLU A 132 -24.06 36.50 22.48
N SER A 133 -24.95 35.52 22.71
CA SER A 133 -24.81 34.49 23.75
C SER A 133 -23.99 33.25 23.32
N GLU A 134 -23.68 33.07 22.03
CA GLU A 134 -23.03 31.86 21.49
C GLU A 134 -21.54 32.06 21.13
N THR A 135 -20.81 32.78 21.96
CA THR A 135 -19.38 33.10 21.77
C THR A 135 -18.48 31.89 21.45
N ASN A 136 -18.79 30.71 21.99
CA ASN A 136 -18.03 29.48 21.71
C ASN A 136 -18.22 28.98 20.26
N MET A 137 -19.40 29.20 19.66
CA MET A 137 -19.69 28.82 18.28
C MET A 137 -18.90 29.70 17.30
N LEU A 138 -18.97 31.03 17.48
CA LEU A 138 -18.20 32.01 16.69
C LEU A 138 -16.70 31.69 16.70
N ARG A 139 -16.16 31.33 17.87
CA ARG A 139 -14.75 30.92 18.00
C ARG A 139 -14.42 29.66 17.20
N ARG A 140 -15.33 28.67 17.17
CA ARG A 140 -15.15 27.45 16.37
C ARG A 140 -15.12 27.76 14.87
N TRP A 141 -16.02 28.61 14.39
CA TRP A 141 -16.05 29.03 12.99
C TRP A 141 -14.78 29.78 12.58
N ARG A 142 -14.34 30.76 13.37
CA ARG A 142 -13.08 31.50 13.12
C ARG A 142 -11.88 30.56 13.05
N ASN A 143 -11.78 29.63 14.00
CA ASN A 143 -10.71 28.62 14.01
C ASN A 143 -10.77 27.69 12.79
N ALA A 144 -11.98 27.27 12.37
CA ALA A 144 -12.16 26.41 11.22
C ALA A 144 -11.71 27.07 9.91
N LEU A 145 -12.11 28.33 9.68
CA LEU A 145 -11.67 29.10 8.51
C LEU A 145 -10.14 29.30 8.49
N LYS A 146 -9.56 29.65 9.64
CA LYS A 146 -8.11 29.81 9.79
C LYS A 146 -7.36 28.51 9.51
N GLU A 147 -7.85 27.39 10.02
CA GLU A 147 -7.26 26.07 9.82
C GLU A 147 -7.37 25.62 8.37
N VAL A 148 -8.55 25.74 7.74
CA VAL A 148 -8.72 25.32 6.33
C VAL A 148 -7.91 26.20 5.37
N ALA A 149 -7.90 27.51 5.57
CA ALA A 149 -7.13 28.42 4.72
C ALA A 149 -5.61 28.18 4.82
N ALA A 150 -5.13 27.52 5.88
CA ALA A 150 -3.74 27.12 6.03
C ALA A 150 -3.37 25.80 5.31
N ILE A 151 -4.33 25.02 4.82
CA ILE A 151 -4.10 23.68 4.23
C ILE A 151 -3.38 23.75 2.86
N GLY A 152 -3.26 24.93 2.25
CA GLY A 152 -2.79 25.07 0.86
C GLY A 152 -3.91 24.64 -0.08
N GLY A 153 -4.43 25.57 -0.87
CA GLY A 153 -5.58 25.34 -1.74
C GLY A 153 -5.34 25.81 -3.17
N MET A 154 -6.39 25.76 -3.97
CA MET A 154 -6.37 26.18 -5.36
C MET A 154 -7.05 27.54 -5.48
N VAL A 155 -6.39 28.52 -6.10
CA VAL A 155 -6.91 29.90 -6.23
C VAL A 155 -7.23 30.16 -7.71
N LEU A 156 -8.43 30.67 -7.99
CA LEU A 156 -8.86 31.01 -9.36
C LEU A 156 -8.09 32.23 -9.90
N GLN A 157 -8.07 33.35 -9.17
CA GLN A 157 -7.51 34.64 -9.61
C GLN A 157 -8.03 35.05 -11.01
N ASP A 158 -7.16 35.55 -11.90
CA ASP A 158 -7.50 36.01 -13.26
C ASP A 158 -7.52 34.86 -14.29
N ARG A 159 -7.64 33.61 -13.85
CA ARG A 159 -7.60 32.43 -14.73
C ARG A 159 -8.97 32.12 -15.31
N HIS A 160 -9.00 31.44 -16.46
CA HIS A 160 -10.24 30.90 -17.02
C HIS A 160 -10.79 29.75 -16.16
N GLU A 161 -12.07 29.83 -15.79
CA GLU A 161 -12.75 28.84 -14.95
C GLU A 161 -12.70 27.42 -15.51
N SER A 162 -12.85 27.26 -16.83
CA SER A 162 -12.81 25.95 -17.49
C SER A 162 -11.48 25.23 -17.25
N GLN A 163 -10.36 25.94 -17.43
CA GLN A 163 -9.02 25.40 -17.16
C GLN A 163 -8.82 25.13 -15.67
N PHE A 164 -9.33 26.02 -14.81
CA PHE A 164 -9.23 25.86 -13.37
C PHE A 164 -10.01 24.63 -12.87
N ILE A 165 -11.20 24.37 -13.41
CA ILE A 165 -12.00 23.16 -13.13
C ILE A 165 -11.23 21.91 -13.55
N GLN A 166 -10.62 21.90 -14.75
CA GLN A 166 -9.82 20.75 -15.20
C GLN A 166 -8.65 20.47 -14.25
N ASP A 167 -8.00 21.51 -13.74
CA ASP A 167 -6.92 21.35 -12.75
C ASP A 167 -7.45 20.82 -11.40
N ILE A 168 -8.60 21.30 -10.93
CA ILE A 168 -9.23 20.80 -9.70
C ILE A 168 -9.57 19.33 -9.86
N VAL A 169 -10.23 18.97 -10.95
CA VAL A 169 -10.61 17.60 -11.28
C VAL A 169 -9.39 16.68 -11.32
N LYS A 170 -8.29 17.14 -11.95
CA LYS A 170 -7.03 16.39 -11.98
C LYS A 170 -6.42 16.22 -10.59
N GLU A 171 -6.48 17.26 -9.75
CA GLU A 171 -6.00 17.18 -8.37
C GLU A 171 -6.85 16.22 -7.52
N VAL A 172 -8.18 16.26 -7.70
CA VAL A 172 -9.11 15.32 -7.08
C VAL A 172 -8.83 13.91 -7.54
N GLN A 173 -8.67 13.68 -8.85
CA GLN A 173 -8.25 12.40 -9.40
C GLN A 173 -6.94 11.94 -8.78
N ASN A 174 -5.90 12.78 -8.69
CA ASN A 174 -4.64 12.40 -8.06
C ASN A 174 -4.79 12.02 -6.59
N LYS A 175 -5.65 12.72 -5.85
CA LYS A 175 -5.96 12.43 -4.44
C LYS A 175 -6.83 11.17 -4.29
N LEU A 176 -7.75 10.90 -5.21
CA LEU A 176 -8.52 9.65 -5.26
C LEU A 176 -7.66 8.47 -5.75
N HIS A 177 -6.73 8.75 -6.66
CA HIS A 177 -5.67 7.88 -7.18
C HIS A 177 -4.44 7.83 -6.27
N LEU A 178 -4.56 8.25 -5.01
CA LEU A 178 -3.92 7.55 -3.90
C LEU A 178 -4.52 6.14 -3.87
N ILE A 179 -4.29 5.35 -4.93
CA ILE A 179 -4.83 4.01 -5.12
C ILE A 179 -4.15 3.17 -4.05
N SER A 180 -4.85 3.02 -2.94
CA SER A 180 -4.59 1.94 -2.01
C SER A 180 -4.63 0.67 -2.83
N LEU A 181 -3.50 -0.02 -2.89
CA LEU A 181 -3.42 -1.34 -3.50
C LEU A 181 -4.46 -2.22 -2.83
N TYR A 182 -5.12 -3.07 -3.61
CA TYR A 182 -6.02 -4.06 -3.03
C TYR A 182 -5.23 -4.97 -2.10
N VAL A 183 -5.71 -5.08 -0.86
CA VAL A 183 -5.20 -5.99 0.15
C VAL A 183 -6.31 -6.99 0.46
N PRO A 184 -6.02 -8.30 0.58
CA PRO A 184 -7.02 -9.29 0.97
C PRO A 184 -7.71 -8.91 2.29
N PRO A 185 -9.01 -9.23 2.44
CA PRO A 185 -9.79 -8.82 3.61
C PRO A 185 -9.32 -9.47 4.91
N TYR A 186 -8.73 -10.67 4.82
CA TYR A 186 -8.33 -11.47 5.98
C TYR A 186 -6.82 -11.39 6.18
N LEU A 187 -6.40 -10.41 6.99
CA LEU A 187 -5.01 -10.22 7.39
C LEU A 187 -4.81 -10.87 8.77
N VAL A 188 -3.93 -11.85 8.84
CA VAL A 188 -3.63 -12.61 10.05
C VAL A 188 -2.11 -12.71 10.21
N GLY A 189 -1.60 -12.50 11.43
CA GLY A 189 -0.18 -12.70 11.78
C GLY A 189 0.82 -11.70 11.18
N ILE A 190 0.35 -10.60 10.56
CA ILE A 190 1.26 -9.62 9.90
C ILE A 190 1.64 -8.42 10.77
N ASP A 191 0.91 -8.17 11.86
CA ASP A 191 0.95 -6.89 12.58
C ASP A 191 2.35 -6.56 13.13
N SER A 192 3.04 -7.56 13.70
CA SER A 192 4.38 -7.39 14.24
C SER A 192 5.38 -6.95 13.17
N LEU A 193 5.38 -7.62 12.01
CA LEU A 193 6.33 -7.31 10.94
C LEU A 193 6.01 -5.98 10.26
N VAL A 194 4.72 -5.68 10.02
CA VAL A 194 4.29 -4.37 9.51
C VAL A 194 4.73 -3.26 10.46
N THR A 195 4.58 -3.45 11.77
CA THR A 195 5.03 -2.49 12.78
C THR A 195 6.54 -2.28 12.72
N GLN A 196 7.34 -3.34 12.63
CA GLN A 196 8.80 -3.24 12.49
C GLN A 196 9.23 -2.50 11.22
N ILE A 197 8.58 -2.77 10.08
CA ILE A 197 8.87 -2.08 8.83
C ILE A 197 8.47 -0.60 8.93
N ASN A 198 7.32 -0.28 9.53
CA ASN A 198 6.90 1.10 9.77
C ASN A 198 7.86 1.86 10.68
N GLN A 199 8.35 1.22 11.75
CA GLN A 199 9.38 1.80 12.61
C GLN A 199 10.67 2.08 11.83
N TRP A 200 11.11 1.18 10.95
CA TRP A 200 12.26 1.41 10.08
C TRP A 200 12.05 2.56 9.07
N LEU A 201 10.82 2.72 8.56
CA LEU A 201 10.46 3.85 7.71
C LEU A 201 10.50 5.19 8.48
N GLU A 202 10.22 5.18 9.78
CA GLU A 202 10.15 6.37 10.65
C GLU A 202 11.48 6.76 11.33
N GLN A 203 12.19 5.78 11.92
CA GLN A 203 13.22 6.00 12.94
C GLN A 203 14.64 5.94 12.38
N ASP A 204 14.91 5.03 11.44
CA ASP A 204 16.27 4.82 10.90
C ASP A 204 16.56 5.84 9.79
N GLY A 205 17.10 6.99 10.18
CA GLY A 205 17.60 8.01 9.26
C GLY A 205 16.49 8.67 8.46
N ALA A 206 15.66 9.48 9.11
CA ALA A 206 14.63 10.32 8.47
C ALA A 206 15.17 11.15 7.28
N ASN A 207 16.49 11.38 7.24
CA ASN A 207 17.21 12.08 6.18
C ASN A 207 18.18 11.20 5.36
N LYS A 208 18.16 9.86 5.47
CA LYS A 208 19.02 8.95 4.70
C LYS A 208 18.21 8.05 3.78
N VAL A 209 18.79 7.69 2.64
CA VAL A 209 18.22 6.69 1.74
C VAL A 209 18.30 5.33 2.42
N GLY A 210 17.22 4.56 2.42
CA GLY A 210 17.19 3.23 3.03
C GLY A 210 16.69 2.17 2.06
N ILE A 211 17.32 1.00 2.05
CA ILE A 211 16.87 -0.15 1.27
C ILE A 211 16.57 -1.34 2.18
N ALA A 212 15.41 -1.95 2.00
CA ALA A 212 14.99 -3.13 2.72
C ALA A 212 14.60 -4.25 1.78
N THR A 213 14.87 -5.49 2.18
CA THR A 213 14.33 -6.68 1.52
C THR A 213 13.37 -7.41 2.46
N ILE A 214 12.18 -7.70 1.97
CA ILE A 214 11.25 -8.65 2.57
C ILE A 214 11.46 -9.99 1.87
N CYS A 215 12.00 -10.99 2.58
CA CYS A 215 12.35 -12.30 1.99
C CYS A 215 11.72 -13.47 2.75
N SER A 216 11.46 -14.56 2.02
CA SER A 216 11.03 -15.89 2.49
C SER A 216 10.47 -16.69 1.28
N ILE A 217 9.94 -17.89 1.50
CA ILE A 217 9.41 -18.79 0.47
C ILE A 217 8.21 -18.22 -0.30
N GLY A 218 7.89 -18.83 -1.45
CA GLY A 218 6.69 -18.51 -2.22
C GLY A 218 5.42 -18.72 -1.38
N GLY A 219 4.41 -17.86 -1.55
CA GLY A 219 3.12 -18.03 -0.87
C GLY A 219 3.05 -17.61 0.61
N ILE A 220 4.15 -17.16 1.22
CA ILE A 220 4.21 -16.76 2.63
C ILE A 220 3.56 -15.39 2.95
N GLY A 221 3.19 -14.61 1.93
CA GLY A 221 2.52 -13.31 2.11
C GLY A 221 3.40 -12.05 2.00
N LYS A 222 4.63 -12.15 1.47
CA LYS A 222 5.53 -10.99 1.26
C LYS A 222 4.86 -9.81 0.54
N THR A 223 4.24 -10.08 -0.61
CA THR A 223 3.50 -9.10 -1.42
C THR A 223 2.38 -8.45 -0.61
N THR A 224 1.65 -9.23 0.19
CA THR A 224 0.57 -8.72 1.05
C THR A 224 1.11 -7.74 2.09
N ILE A 225 2.20 -8.10 2.79
CA ILE A 225 2.85 -7.22 3.77
C ILE A 225 3.34 -5.94 3.09
N ALA A 226 4.00 -6.04 1.94
CA ALA A 226 4.50 -4.90 1.19
C ALA A 226 3.37 -3.94 0.76
N LYS A 227 2.24 -4.48 0.30
CA LYS A 227 1.04 -3.68 -0.04
C LYS A 227 0.46 -2.96 1.19
N VAL A 228 0.38 -3.62 2.34
CA VAL A 228 -0.10 -3.02 3.59
C VAL A 228 0.81 -1.86 4.02
N VAL A 229 2.12 -2.10 4.09
CA VAL A 229 3.11 -1.08 4.43
C VAL A 229 3.04 0.09 3.45
N TYR A 230 3.01 -0.20 2.14
CA TYR A 230 2.90 0.82 1.11
C TYR A 230 1.68 1.70 1.34
N ASN A 231 0.48 1.12 1.40
CA ASN A 231 -0.78 1.84 1.59
C ASN A 231 -0.80 2.69 2.88
N GLN A 232 -0.18 2.22 3.96
CA GLN A 232 -0.10 2.95 5.22
C GLN A 232 0.81 4.18 5.14
N ASN A 233 1.85 4.14 4.30
CA ASN A 233 2.94 5.12 4.31
C ASN A 233 2.93 6.10 3.12
N ILE A 234 2.09 5.91 2.10
CA ILE A 234 1.95 6.84 0.95
C ILE A 234 1.96 8.33 1.37
N PRO A 235 1.19 8.79 2.38
CA PRO A 235 1.12 10.21 2.74
C PRO A 235 2.42 10.80 3.29
N ARG A 236 3.39 9.96 3.65
CA ARG A 236 4.68 10.37 4.25
C ARG A 236 5.75 10.66 3.20
N PHE A 237 5.47 10.47 1.92
CA PHE A 237 6.43 10.63 0.83
C PHE A 237 5.86 11.55 -0.25
N GLU A 238 6.74 12.28 -0.92
CA GLU A 238 6.36 13.23 -1.98
C GLU A 238 6.01 12.52 -3.28
N GLY A 239 6.65 11.36 -3.50
CA GLY A 239 6.39 10.44 -4.59
C GLY A 239 6.38 9.00 -4.12
N TYR A 240 5.61 8.15 -4.80
CA TYR A 240 5.49 6.76 -4.42
C TYR A 240 5.21 5.90 -5.64
N SER A 241 5.69 4.66 -5.64
CA SER A 241 5.34 3.69 -6.68
C SER A 241 5.45 2.27 -6.15
N PHE A 242 4.47 1.44 -6.49
CA PHE A 242 4.51 -0.01 -6.32
C PHE A 242 4.59 -0.65 -7.70
N LEU A 243 5.67 -1.35 -7.97
CA LEU A 243 5.86 -2.14 -9.18
C LEU A 243 5.60 -3.60 -8.83
N ALA A 244 4.44 -4.10 -9.26
CA ALA A 244 4.03 -5.49 -9.04
C ALA A 244 4.76 -6.43 -10.02
N ASP A 245 5.00 -7.67 -9.56
CA ASP A 245 5.42 -8.80 -10.40
C ASP A 245 6.61 -8.47 -11.31
N VAL A 246 7.68 -7.87 -10.74
CA VAL A 246 8.84 -7.39 -11.50
C VAL A 246 9.54 -8.55 -12.22
N ARG A 247 9.67 -9.73 -11.59
CA ARG A 247 10.22 -10.93 -12.24
C ARG A 247 9.52 -11.22 -13.57
N GLU A 248 8.20 -11.34 -13.53
CA GLU A 248 7.37 -11.74 -14.67
C GLU A 248 7.28 -10.61 -15.70
N THR A 249 6.93 -9.39 -15.26
CA THR A 249 6.79 -8.25 -16.16
C THR A 249 8.09 -7.94 -16.90
N SER A 250 9.27 -8.10 -16.26
CA SER A 250 10.55 -7.80 -16.93
C SER A 250 10.87 -8.72 -18.11
N GLN A 251 10.21 -9.89 -18.20
CA GLN A 251 10.39 -10.86 -19.27
C GLN A 251 9.47 -10.60 -20.46
N ASP A 252 8.41 -9.81 -20.28
CA ASP A 252 7.48 -9.43 -21.35
C ASP A 252 8.16 -8.55 -22.41
N CYS A 253 7.66 -8.61 -23.64
CA CYS A 253 8.03 -7.66 -24.68
C CYS A 253 7.73 -6.21 -24.21
N ASN A 254 8.76 -5.35 -24.20
CA ASN A 254 8.70 -3.99 -23.65
C ASN A 254 8.34 -3.89 -22.16
N GLY A 255 8.45 -4.99 -21.40
CA GLY A 255 8.10 -5.06 -19.99
C GLY A 255 8.86 -4.08 -19.11
N LEU A 256 10.17 -3.93 -19.32
CA LEU A 256 10.98 -2.92 -18.62
C LEU A 256 10.50 -1.49 -18.87
N VAL A 257 10.20 -1.14 -20.13
CA VAL A 257 9.67 0.19 -20.48
C VAL A 257 8.31 0.43 -19.82
N ARG A 258 7.46 -0.60 -19.71
CA ARG A 258 6.18 -0.53 -18.98
C ARG A 258 6.40 -0.21 -17.50
N LEU A 259 7.34 -0.91 -16.85
CA LEU A 259 7.68 -0.67 -15.45
C LEU A 259 8.26 0.73 -15.21
N GLN A 260 9.15 1.21 -16.09
CA GLN A 260 9.71 2.56 -16.01
C GLN A 260 8.60 3.61 -16.17
N ARG A 261 7.70 3.43 -17.14
CA ARG A 261 6.56 4.33 -17.37
C ARG A 261 5.64 4.39 -16.16
N GLN A 262 5.32 3.24 -15.57
CA GLN A 262 4.51 3.15 -14.36
C GLN A 262 5.20 3.88 -13.19
N LEU A 263 6.49 3.62 -12.94
CA LEU A 263 7.25 4.27 -11.89
C LEU A 263 7.23 5.79 -12.04
N ILE A 264 7.58 6.29 -13.23
CA ILE A 264 7.61 7.72 -13.54
C ILE A 264 6.22 8.34 -13.37
N SER A 265 5.18 7.72 -13.92
CA SER A 265 3.80 8.20 -13.83
C SER A 265 3.30 8.25 -12.39
N ASN A 266 3.58 7.22 -11.59
CA ASN A 266 3.16 7.15 -10.19
C ASN A 266 3.84 8.25 -9.35
N ILE A 267 5.16 8.42 -9.48
CA ILE A 267 5.90 9.44 -8.73
C ILE A 267 5.48 10.86 -9.16
N LEU A 268 5.18 11.07 -10.44
CA LEU A 268 4.74 12.36 -10.98
C LEU A 268 3.22 12.58 -10.96
N LYS A 269 2.46 11.70 -10.29
CA LYS A 269 1.00 11.81 -10.12
C LYS A 269 0.26 11.96 -11.46
N GLY A 270 0.46 11.00 -12.36
CA GLY A 270 -0.29 10.88 -13.62
C GLY A 270 0.11 11.85 -14.73
N LYS A 271 1.21 12.60 -14.59
CA LYS A 271 1.75 13.38 -15.71
C LYS A 271 2.27 12.42 -16.80
N SER A 272 1.63 12.44 -17.97
CA SER A 272 2.03 11.63 -19.13
C SER A 272 3.42 12.03 -19.64
N HIS A 273 4.31 11.05 -19.80
CA HIS A 273 5.64 11.23 -20.36
C HIS A 273 5.86 10.24 -21.50
N LYS A 274 6.32 10.75 -22.65
CA LYS A 274 6.74 9.91 -23.77
C LYS A 274 8.07 9.25 -23.42
N LEU A 275 8.05 7.93 -23.27
CA LEU A 275 9.25 7.11 -23.13
C LEU A 275 9.51 6.38 -24.45
N TYR A 276 10.67 6.65 -25.05
CA TYR A 276 11.06 6.10 -26.35
C TYR A 276 11.82 4.78 -26.22
N ASN A 277 12.65 4.63 -25.18
CA ASN A 277 13.46 3.44 -24.92
C ASN A 277 13.82 3.34 -23.43
N ILE A 278 14.54 2.27 -23.06
CA ILE A 278 14.94 1.94 -21.69
C ILE A 278 15.91 3.00 -21.13
N ASP A 279 16.90 3.44 -21.91
CA ASP A 279 17.93 4.39 -21.46
C ASP A 279 17.34 5.75 -21.10
N ASN A 280 16.38 6.23 -21.91
CA ASN A 280 15.61 7.43 -21.60
C ASN A 280 14.85 7.26 -20.28
N GLY A 281 14.23 6.09 -20.08
CA GLY A 281 13.58 5.74 -18.81
C GLY A 281 14.53 5.81 -17.62
N ILE A 282 15.73 5.23 -17.72
CA ILE A 282 16.74 5.27 -16.67
C ILE A 282 17.10 6.71 -16.31
N ASN A 283 17.44 7.53 -17.30
CA ASN A 283 17.82 8.93 -17.07
C ASN A 283 16.67 9.71 -16.42
N LYS A 284 15.44 9.51 -16.90
CA LYS A 284 14.27 10.18 -16.33
C LYS A 284 13.98 9.75 -14.91
N ILE A 285 14.15 8.47 -14.58
CA ILE A 285 14.01 7.96 -13.21
C ILE A 285 15.00 8.67 -12.31
N LYS A 286 16.29 8.72 -12.68
CA LYS A 286 17.34 9.39 -11.92
C LYS A 286 17.01 10.87 -11.63
N GLU A 287 16.59 11.61 -12.65
CA GLU A 287 16.15 13.02 -12.50
C GLU A 287 14.98 13.20 -11.53
N ILE A 288 14.04 12.26 -11.50
CA ILE A 288 12.83 12.40 -10.69
C ILE A 288 13.09 12.06 -9.23
N VAL A 289 13.83 10.97 -8.98
CA VAL A 289 14.10 10.46 -7.63
C VAL A 289 15.14 11.28 -6.88
N CYS A 290 15.97 12.06 -7.57
CA CYS A 290 16.94 12.94 -6.92
C CYS A 290 16.33 14.21 -6.32
N CYS A 291 15.19 14.65 -6.85
CA CYS A 291 14.55 15.90 -6.42
C CYS A 291 13.39 15.68 -5.43
N ARG A 292 13.07 14.43 -5.07
CA ARG A 292 11.88 14.11 -4.27
C ARG A 292 12.13 12.95 -3.33
N ARG A 293 11.59 13.07 -2.12
CA ARG A 293 11.58 11.96 -1.17
C ARG A 293 10.56 10.89 -1.61
N VAL A 294 11.04 9.71 -2.01
CA VAL A 294 10.20 8.66 -2.60
C VAL A 294 10.07 7.38 -1.76
N LEU A 295 8.89 6.75 -1.81
CA LEU A 295 8.68 5.36 -1.38
C LEU A 295 8.51 4.45 -2.59
N LEU A 296 9.50 3.59 -2.85
CA LEU A 296 9.50 2.66 -3.97
C LEU A 296 9.38 1.23 -3.46
N VAL A 297 8.41 0.48 -3.99
CA VAL A 297 8.29 -0.96 -3.74
C VAL A 297 8.48 -1.72 -5.04
N LEU A 298 9.45 -2.64 -5.06
CA LEU A 298 9.73 -3.57 -6.15
C LEU A 298 9.30 -4.97 -5.71
N ASP A 299 8.16 -5.43 -6.20
CA ASP A 299 7.58 -6.70 -5.80
C ASP A 299 8.06 -7.86 -6.69
N ASP A 300 8.35 -8.99 -6.05
CA ASP A 300 8.73 -10.26 -6.65
C ASP A 300 9.96 -10.17 -7.56
N VAL A 301 11.06 -9.64 -7.00
CA VAL A 301 12.36 -9.59 -7.67
C VAL A 301 13.17 -10.84 -7.35
N ASP A 302 13.59 -11.56 -8.38
CA ASP A 302 14.46 -12.74 -8.32
C ASP A 302 15.94 -12.41 -8.57
N GLU A 303 16.23 -11.44 -9.43
CA GLU A 303 17.60 -11.08 -9.82
C GLU A 303 17.89 -9.58 -9.70
N LEU A 304 19.07 -9.24 -9.22
CA LEU A 304 19.56 -7.86 -9.12
C LEU A 304 19.73 -7.17 -10.47
N GLU A 305 20.06 -7.93 -11.51
CA GLU A 305 20.25 -7.41 -12.85
C GLU A 305 18.97 -6.79 -13.42
N LYS A 306 17.79 -7.29 -13.01
CA LYS A 306 16.50 -6.70 -13.39
C LYS A 306 16.33 -5.30 -12.81
N ILE A 307 16.81 -5.06 -11.59
CA ILE A 307 16.80 -3.72 -10.98
C ILE A 307 17.76 -2.78 -11.73
N ARG A 308 18.95 -3.26 -12.09
CA ARG A 308 19.93 -2.49 -12.88
C ARG A 308 19.40 -2.10 -14.24
N LYS A 309 18.78 -3.04 -14.96
CA LYS A 309 18.14 -2.77 -16.25
C LYS A 309 16.95 -1.82 -16.13
N LEU A 310 16.25 -1.83 -15.00
CA LEU A 310 15.09 -0.96 -14.75
C LEU A 310 15.50 0.50 -14.49
N MET A 311 16.49 0.72 -13.62
CA MET A 311 16.78 2.06 -13.07
C MET A 311 18.25 2.52 -13.22
N GLY A 312 19.11 1.70 -13.82
CA GLY A 312 20.54 1.94 -13.95
C GLY A 312 21.32 1.66 -12.66
N THR A 313 22.54 2.18 -12.58
CA THR A 313 23.44 2.17 -11.40
C THR A 313 23.66 3.58 -10.88
N GLN A 314 24.23 3.74 -9.68
CA GLN A 314 24.51 5.05 -9.07
C GLN A 314 23.30 5.99 -9.13
N ILE A 315 22.18 5.54 -8.56
CA ILE A 315 20.93 6.29 -8.55
C ILE A 315 21.01 7.33 -7.42
N PRO A 316 20.91 8.63 -7.74
CA PRO A 316 21.04 9.69 -6.75
C PRO A 316 19.70 9.90 -6.05
N PHE A 317 19.26 8.96 -5.22
CA PHE A 317 18.01 9.10 -4.48
C PHE A 317 18.07 10.29 -3.52
N HIS A 318 16.99 11.07 -3.47
CA HIS A 318 16.85 12.15 -2.51
C HIS A 318 16.94 11.61 -1.07
N PRO A 319 17.64 12.32 -0.16
CA PRO A 319 17.63 12.07 1.28
C PRO A 319 16.25 11.70 1.84
N GLY A 320 16.18 10.65 2.65
CA GLY A 320 14.94 10.14 3.25
C GLY A 320 14.10 9.23 2.35
N SER A 321 14.52 8.95 1.11
CA SER A 321 13.84 7.98 0.24
C SER A 321 13.99 6.54 0.77
N LYS A 322 12.94 5.73 0.59
CA LYS A 322 12.89 4.33 1.08
C LYS A 322 12.53 3.38 -0.05
N ILE A 323 13.34 2.34 -0.23
CA ILE A 323 13.15 1.30 -1.25
C ILE A 323 12.89 -0.02 -0.53
N ILE A 324 11.79 -0.68 -0.85
CA ILE A 324 11.44 -2.01 -0.35
C ILE A 324 11.43 -2.97 -1.53
N ILE A 325 12.13 -4.10 -1.40
CA ILE A 325 12.14 -5.16 -2.39
C ILE A 325 11.52 -6.40 -1.77
N THR A 326 10.56 -7.04 -2.41
CA THR A 326 10.14 -8.38 -2.01
C THR A 326 10.89 -9.40 -2.89
N SER A 327 11.41 -10.45 -2.26
CA SER A 327 12.18 -11.48 -2.97
C SER A 327 12.04 -12.84 -2.32
N ARG A 328 12.32 -13.90 -3.07
CA ARG A 328 12.55 -15.24 -2.54
C ARG A 328 14.02 -15.47 -2.17
N ASN A 329 14.90 -14.63 -2.70
CA ASN A 329 16.33 -14.69 -2.46
C ASN A 329 16.73 -13.83 -1.24
N ARG A 330 17.18 -14.49 -0.16
CA ARG A 330 17.66 -13.86 1.09
C ARG A 330 18.94 -13.06 0.90
N CYS A 331 19.75 -13.49 -0.06
CA CYS A 331 21.08 -12.93 -0.35
C CYS A 331 21.02 -11.84 -1.43
N LEU A 332 19.83 -11.45 -1.90
CA LEU A 332 19.64 -10.52 -3.00
C LEU A 332 20.44 -9.22 -2.78
N LEU A 333 20.35 -8.59 -1.61
CA LEU A 333 21.04 -7.33 -1.33
C LEU A 333 22.45 -7.51 -0.75
N ASN A 334 23.41 -8.05 -1.50
CA ASN A 334 24.80 -8.04 -1.03
C ASN A 334 25.38 -6.61 -0.96
N ALA A 335 26.41 -6.40 -0.13
CA ALA A 335 27.00 -5.07 0.10
C ALA A 335 27.53 -4.43 -1.20
N HIS A 336 28.08 -5.26 -2.08
CA HIS A 336 28.61 -4.85 -3.37
C HIS A 336 27.54 -4.25 -4.30
N PHE A 337 26.36 -4.87 -4.36
CA PHE A 337 25.23 -4.35 -5.14
C PHE A 337 24.78 -2.98 -4.62
N ILE A 338 24.67 -2.82 -3.30
CA ILE A 338 24.25 -1.55 -2.70
C ILE A 338 25.25 -0.44 -3.04
N SER A 339 26.56 -0.69 -2.90
CA SER A 339 27.58 0.30 -3.27
C SER A 339 27.56 0.67 -4.75
N GLN A 340 27.18 -0.24 -5.65
CA GLN A 340 27.06 0.09 -7.07
C GLN A 340 25.75 0.79 -7.43
N MET A 341 24.67 0.48 -6.72
CA MET A 341 23.33 0.98 -7.01
C MET A 341 23.11 2.39 -6.52
N PHE A 342 23.71 2.76 -5.41
CA PHE A 342 23.51 4.05 -4.77
C PHE A 342 24.78 4.88 -4.89
N ASP A 343 24.61 6.16 -5.25
CA ASP A 343 25.69 7.14 -5.21
C ASP A 343 26.00 7.49 -3.75
N LEU A 344 26.75 6.61 -3.09
CA LEU A 344 27.19 6.75 -1.71
C LEU A 344 28.67 7.14 -1.76
N GLU A 345 29.01 8.35 -1.31
CA GLU A 345 30.40 8.72 -1.09
C GLU A 345 31.07 7.63 -0.24
N ALA A 346 32.22 7.12 -0.70
CA ALA A 346 32.98 6.02 -0.14
C ALA A 346 33.52 6.26 1.30
N SER A 347 33.03 7.29 1.97
CA SER A 347 33.54 7.85 3.22
C SER A 347 32.68 7.50 4.42
N THR A 348 32.04 6.33 4.48
CA THR A 348 31.59 5.80 5.79
C THR A 348 31.66 4.27 5.81
N SER A 349 32.51 3.75 6.70
CA SER A 349 32.61 2.34 7.12
C SER A 349 31.35 1.82 7.84
N THR A 350 30.19 2.45 7.64
CA THR A 350 28.89 2.13 8.26
C THR A 350 27.83 1.81 7.21
N CYS A 351 28.13 0.86 6.32
CA CYS A 351 27.11 0.25 5.46
C CYS A 351 26.01 -0.51 6.26
N GLY A 352 26.23 -0.75 7.56
CA GLY A 352 25.30 -1.48 8.43
C GLY A 352 23.93 -0.83 8.66
N GLY A 353 23.78 0.48 8.40
CA GLY A 353 22.52 1.21 8.60
C GLY A 353 21.62 1.34 7.36
N LEU A 354 22.14 1.04 6.16
CA LEU A 354 21.43 1.27 4.90
C LEU A 354 20.59 0.09 4.44
N ARG A 355 20.97 -1.14 4.85
CA ARG A 355 20.32 -2.39 4.48
C ARG A 355 19.52 -2.95 5.66
N LYS A 356 18.25 -3.25 5.44
CA LYS A 356 17.43 -4.02 6.38
C LYS A 356 16.91 -5.30 5.73
N LEU A 357 16.99 -6.42 6.44
CA LEU A 357 16.39 -7.69 6.03
C LEU A 357 15.21 -7.99 6.94
N PHE A 358 14.04 -8.20 6.34
CA PHE A 358 12.82 -8.58 7.02
C PHE A 358 12.40 -9.98 6.55
N GLU A 359 12.65 -10.98 7.39
CA GLU A 359 12.25 -12.35 7.09
C GLU A 359 10.80 -12.59 7.50
N VAL A 360 9.98 -13.04 6.54
CA VAL A 360 8.59 -13.41 6.82
C VAL A 360 8.54 -14.84 7.32
N LYS A 361 8.00 -15.02 8.53
CA LYS A 361 7.84 -16.33 9.17
C LYS A 361 6.48 -16.94 8.82
N GLU A 362 6.38 -18.25 9.02
CA GLU A 362 5.12 -19.00 8.99
C GLU A 362 4.15 -18.47 10.04
N LEU A 363 2.85 -18.62 9.76
CA LEU A 363 1.81 -18.34 10.75
C LEU A 363 1.91 -19.34 11.90
N ALA A 364 1.75 -18.85 13.14
CA ALA A 364 1.98 -19.65 14.34
C ALA A 364 0.73 -19.74 15.23
N SER A 365 0.75 -20.69 16.15
CA SER A 365 -0.31 -20.85 17.17
C SER A 365 -1.70 -21.03 16.55
N SER A 366 -2.64 -20.11 16.81
CA SER A 366 -4.00 -20.13 16.30
C SER A 366 -4.18 -19.43 14.95
N GLU A 367 -3.17 -18.69 14.48
CA GLU A 367 -3.23 -17.89 13.25
C GLU A 367 -3.50 -18.73 11.99
N PRO A 368 -2.87 -19.91 11.78
CA PRO A 368 -3.14 -20.75 10.62
C PRO A 368 -4.61 -21.18 10.55
N LEU A 369 -5.15 -21.63 11.69
CA LEU A 369 -6.54 -22.08 11.79
C LEU A 369 -7.50 -20.91 11.55
N GLN A 370 -7.19 -19.74 12.12
CA GLN A 370 -7.98 -18.53 11.89
C GLN A 370 -8.04 -18.17 10.40
N LEU A 371 -6.89 -18.13 9.72
CA LEU A 371 -6.84 -17.81 8.30
C LEU A 371 -7.62 -18.83 7.47
N PHE A 372 -7.41 -20.13 7.73
CA PHE A 372 -8.14 -21.19 7.05
C PHE A 372 -9.66 -21.04 7.22
N ASN A 373 -10.13 -20.77 8.43
CA ASN A 373 -11.56 -20.63 8.74
C ASN A 373 -12.20 -19.49 7.97
N TRP A 374 -11.51 -18.35 7.84
CA TRP A 374 -12.00 -17.24 7.02
C TRP A 374 -12.23 -17.63 5.56
N TYR A 375 -11.34 -18.42 4.97
CA TYR A 375 -11.48 -18.85 3.58
C TYR A 375 -12.43 -20.04 3.40
N ALA A 376 -12.60 -20.90 4.40
CA ALA A 376 -13.51 -22.04 4.36
C ALA A 376 -14.96 -21.66 4.69
N PHE A 377 -15.16 -20.81 5.71
CA PHE A 377 -16.47 -20.53 6.31
C PHE A 377 -16.88 -19.06 6.25
N GLY A 378 -15.97 -18.14 5.86
CA GLY A 378 -16.23 -16.70 5.88
C GLY A 378 -16.25 -16.07 7.28
N HIS A 379 -15.94 -16.84 8.33
CA HIS A 379 -15.86 -16.39 9.71
C HIS A 379 -14.90 -17.28 10.52
N ASN A 380 -14.44 -16.80 11.68
CA ASN A 380 -13.50 -17.53 12.53
C ASN A 380 -14.20 -18.51 13.49
N SER A 381 -15.06 -19.38 12.97
CA SER A 381 -15.64 -20.50 13.72
C SER A 381 -15.65 -21.76 12.87
N VAL A 382 -15.48 -22.91 13.52
CA VAL A 382 -15.48 -24.22 12.86
C VAL A 382 -16.60 -25.06 13.46
N PRO A 383 -17.49 -25.63 12.63
CA PRO A 383 -18.44 -26.63 13.10
C PRO A 383 -17.68 -27.78 13.78
N GLU A 384 -18.16 -28.22 14.94
CA GLU A 384 -17.49 -29.25 15.74
C GLU A 384 -17.22 -30.54 14.93
N SER A 385 -18.16 -30.92 14.06
CA SER A 385 -18.04 -32.04 13.13
C SER A 385 -16.89 -31.93 12.12
N SER A 386 -16.42 -30.72 11.82
CA SER A 386 -15.35 -30.42 10.86
C SER A 386 -14.02 -30.09 11.53
N MET A 387 -14.00 -29.90 12.85
CA MET A 387 -12.84 -29.37 13.58
C MET A 387 -11.60 -30.28 13.48
N ALA A 388 -11.78 -31.59 13.58
CA ALA A 388 -10.67 -32.54 13.48
C ALA A 388 -9.99 -32.49 12.10
N TYR A 389 -10.78 -32.38 11.03
CA TYR A 389 -10.28 -32.30 9.65
C TYR A 389 -9.63 -30.94 9.38
N ALA A 390 -10.24 -29.84 9.85
CA ALA A 390 -9.66 -28.50 9.76
C ALA A 390 -8.28 -28.44 10.42
N ARG A 391 -8.14 -28.99 11.65
CA ARG A 391 -6.85 -29.05 12.35
C ARG A 391 -5.81 -29.86 11.57
N SER A 392 -6.22 -30.98 10.97
CA SER A 392 -5.32 -31.84 10.19
C SER A 392 -4.84 -31.16 8.90
N LEU A 393 -5.75 -30.52 8.16
CA LEU A 393 -5.42 -29.73 6.96
C LEU A 393 -4.53 -28.54 7.28
N VAL A 394 -4.84 -27.81 8.35
CA VAL A 394 -4.02 -26.68 8.81
C VAL A 394 -2.63 -27.14 9.22
N LYS A 395 -2.55 -28.28 9.93
CA LYS A 395 -1.28 -28.92 10.26
C LYS A 395 -0.51 -29.29 8.99
N HIS A 396 -1.16 -29.83 7.97
CA HIS A 396 -0.55 -30.15 6.68
C HIS A 396 -0.09 -28.90 5.90
N CYS A 397 -0.72 -27.74 6.09
CA CYS A 397 -0.26 -26.49 5.45
C CYS A 397 1.00 -25.89 6.08
N GLY A 398 1.40 -26.31 7.29
CA GLY A 398 2.61 -25.83 7.95
C GLY A 398 2.64 -24.32 8.22
N GLY A 399 1.48 -23.67 8.34
CA GLY A 399 1.42 -22.22 8.54
C GLY A 399 1.67 -21.39 7.28
N LEU A 400 1.71 -21.99 6.08
CA LEU A 400 1.82 -21.29 4.80
C LEU A 400 0.48 -20.63 4.40
N PRO A 401 0.38 -19.28 4.37
CA PRO A 401 -0.87 -18.58 4.05
C PRO A 401 -1.50 -18.99 2.72
N LEU A 402 -0.72 -19.09 1.64
CA LEU A 402 -1.24 -19.51 0.34
C LEU A 402 -1.92 -20.88 0.38
N ALA A 403 -1.30 -21.86 1.07
CA ALA A 403 -1.88 -23.21 1.17
C ALA A 403 -3.20 -23.18 1.95
N LEU A 404 -3.23 -22.46 3.07
CA LEU A 404 -4.43 -22.29 3.90
C LEU A 404 -5.58 -21.65 3.10
N GLN A 405 -5.27 -20.65 2.26
CA GLN A 405 -6.25 -19.99 1.41
C GLN A 405 -6.81 -20.92 0.32
N VAL A 406 -5.92 -21.59 -0.42
CA VAL A 406 -6.33 -22.48 -1.52
C VAL A 406 -7.17 -23.64 -1.00
N LEU A 407 -6.73 -24.30 0.07
CA LEU A 407 -7.45 -25.43 0.64
C LEU A 407 -8.74 -24.99 1.33
N GLY A 408 -8.72 -23.90 2.09
CA GLY A 408 -9.91 -23.33 2.72
C GLY A 408 -10.99 -23.01 1.69
N SER A 409 -10.66 -22.26 0.64
CA SER A 409 -11.62 -21.94 -0.43
C SER A 409 -12.09 -23.16 -1.22
N SER A 410 -11.22 -24.13 -1.50
CA SER A 410 -11.59 -25.36 -2.21
C SER A 410 -12.58 -26.22 -1.43
N LEU A 411 -12.54 -26.14 -0.09
CA LEU A 411 -13.39 -26.91 0.81
C LEU A 411 -14.62 -26.14 1.29
N SER A 412 -14.71 -24.85 0.94
CA SER A 412 -15.87 -24.03 1.24
C SER A 412 -17.15 -24.66 0.69
N SER A 413 -18.19 -24.68 1.53
CA SER A 413 -19.51 -25.28 1.22
C SER A 413 -19.53 -26.79 0.95
N LYS A 414 -18.41 -27.51 1.11
CA LYS A 414 -18.38 -28.98 0.95
C LYS A 414 -18.79 -29.72 2.22
N SER A 415 -19.26 -30.97 2.04
CA SER A 415 -19.62 -31.87 3.14
C SER A 415 -18.38 -32.34 3.92
N VAL A 416 -18.58 -32.73 5.18
CA VAL A 416 -17.52 -33.33 6.02
C VAL A 416 -16.86 -34.55 5.35
N SER A 417 -17.65 -35.37 4.64
CA SER A 417 -17.11 -36.51 3.87
C SER A 417 -16.17 -36.07 2.74
N SER A 418 -16.48 -34.96 2.08
CA SER A 418 -15.62 -34.37 1.04
C SER A 418 -14.33 -33.81 1.63
N TRP A 419 -14.39 -33.25 2.84
CA TRP A 419 -13.20 -32.77 3.56
C TRP A 419 -12.26 -33.91 3.91
N LYS A 420 -12.81 -35.03 4.41
CA LYS A 420 -12.05 -36.25 4.67
C LYS A 420 -11.36 -36.76 3.40
N SER A 421 -12.11 -36.92 2.32
CA SER A 421 -11.57 -37.39 1.04
C SER A 421 -10.51 -36.44 0.45
N ALA A 422 -10.70 -35.12 0.62
CA ALA A 422 -9.70 -34.14 0.19
C ALA A 422 -8.40 -34.23 0.99
N LEU A 423 -8.48 -34.46 2.31
CA LEU A 423 -7.31 -34.68 3.16
C LEU A 423 -6.56 -35.97 2.73
N GLU A 424 -7.27 -37.08 2.56
CA GLU A 424 -6.70 -38.35 2.06
C GLU A 424 -5.99 -38.16 0.71
N LYS A 425 -6.59 -37.38 -0.20
CA LYS A 425 -5.96 -37.09 -1.49
C LYS A 425 -4.68 -36.23 -1.36
N LEU A 426 -4.65 -35.27 -0.45
CA LEU A 426 -3.51 -34.36 -0.26
C LEU A 426 -2.30 -35.05 0.37
N GLU A 427 -2.52 -36.12 1.14
CA GLU A 427 -1.44 -36.95 1.67
C GLU A 427 -0.68 -37.69 0.56
N GLU A 428 -1.34 -37.97 -0.57
CA GLU A 428 -0.77 -38.68 -1.71
C GLU A 428 -0.34 -37.75 -2.87
N ILE A 429 -1.13 -36.70 -3.14
CA ILE A 429 -0.98 -35.85 -4.32
C ILE A 429 -1.01 -34.38 -3.91
N PRO A 430 0.13 -33.65 -4.04
CA PRO A 430 0.18 -32.22 -3.78
C PRO A 430 -0.80 -31.42 -4.64
N ASP A 431 -1.38 -30.36 -4.08
CA ASP A 431 -2.24 -29.47 -4.86
C ASP A 431 -1.43 -28.72 -5.94
N SER A 432 -1.85 -28.87 -7.19
CA SER A 432 -1.16 -28.30 -8.36
C SER A 432 -0.94 -26.77 -8.30
N LYS A 433 -1.86 -26.00 -7.70
CA LYS A 433 -1.72 -24.53 -7.59
C LYS A 433 -0.63 -24.17 -6.58
N ILE A 434 -0.61 -24.86 -5.45
CA ILE A 434 0.40 -24.67 -4.40
C ILE A 434 1.77 -25.09 -4.94
N GLN A 435 1.85 -26.27 -5.54
CA GLN A 435 3.08 -26.82 -6.10
C GLN A 435 3.67 -25.89 -7.16
N LYS A 436 2.85 -25.37 -8.09
CA LYS A 436 3.31 -24.42 -9.12
C LYS A 436 3.99 -23.20 -8.52
N ILE A 437 3.47 -22.66 -7.43
CA ILE A 437 4.03 -21.46 -6.80
C ILE A 437 5.32 -21.76 -6.03
N LEU A 438 5.38 -22.87 -5.31
CA LEU A 438 6.58 -23.28 -4.56
C LEU A 438 7.72 -23.69 -5.48
N ARG A 439 7.40 -24.37 -6.59
CA ARG A 439 8.36 -24.87 -7.57
C ARG A 439 9.17 -23.76 -8.26
N ILE A 440 8.65 -22.54 -8.37
CA ILE A 440 9.37 -21.40 -8.99
C ILE A 440 10.77 -21.20 -8.38
N SER A 441 10.93 -21.38 -7.06
CA SER A 441 12.26 -21.24 -6.42
C SER A 441 13.23 -22.35 -6.84
N TYR A 442 12.74 -23.57 -7.02
CA TYR A 442 13.52 -24.71 -7.50
C TYR A 442 13.90 -24.55 -8.98
N ASP A 443 12.94 -24.14 -9.82
CA ASP A 443 13.20 -23.93 -11.25
C ASP A 443 14.20 -22.78 -11.49
N SER A 444 14.32 -21.83 -10.55
CA SER A 444 15.29 -20.72 -10.60
C SER A 444 16.71 -21.06 -10.13
N LEU A 445 16.97 -22.29 -9.69
CA LEU A 445 18.33 -22.72 -9.36
C LEU A 445 19.21 -22.72 -10.62
N GLY A 446 20.45 -22.27 -10.46
CA GLY A 446 21.32 -21.89 -11.58
C GLY A 446 21.77 -23.04 -12.47
N ASP A 447 21.81 -24.26 -11.93
CA ASP A 447 22.23 -25.46 -12.64
C ASP A 447 21.50 -26.72 -12.14
N ASP A 448 21.66 -27.81 -12.88
CA ASP A 448 21.08 -29.10 -12.52
C ASP A 448 21.80 -29.75 -11.33
N HIS A 449 23.01 -29.31 -11.01
CA HIS A 449 23.77 -29.80 -9.87
C HIS A 449 23.08 -29.39 -8.54
N ASP A 450 22.75 -28.11 -8.37
CA ASP A 450 22.03 -27.61 -7.19
C ASP A 450 20.61 -28.18 -7.10
N LYS A 451 19.97 -28.43 -8.24
CA LYS A 451 18.66 -29.09 -8.30
C LYS A 451 18.73 -30.53 -7.82
N ASN A 452 19.74 -31.29 -8.25
CA ASN A 452 19.94 -32.68 -7.79
C ASN A 452 20.32 -32.72 -6.32
N LEU A 453 21.20 -31.81 -5.88
CA LEU A 453 21.58 -31.66 -4.48
C LEU A 453 20.35 -31.40 -3.59
N PHE A 454 19.45 -30.53 -4.04
CA PHE A 454 18.20 -30.26 -3.34
C PHE A 454 17.36 -31.53 -3.18
N LEU A 455 17.20 -32.32 -4.25
CA LEU A 455 16.43 -33.56 -4.21
C LEU A 455 17.02 -34.57 -3.21
N ASP A 456 18.35 -34.76 -3.24
CA ASP A 456 19.02 -35.66 -2.30
C ASP A 456 18.86 -35.19 -0.84
N ILE A 457 18.99 -33.89 -0.57
CA ILE A 457 18.79 -33.33 0.76
C ILE A 457 17.35 -33.57 1.23
N VAL A 458 16.36 -33.29 0.38
CA VAL A 458 14.94 -33.44 0.73
C VAL A 458 14.59 -34.89 1.03
N CYS A 459 15.09 -35.84 0.23
CA CYS A 459 14.79 -37.24 0.39
C CYS A 459 15.49 -37.89 1.60
N LEU A 460 16.71 -37.47 1.94
CA LEU A 460 17.58 -38.23 2.86
C LEU A 460 18.10 -37.45 4.06
N PHE A 461 18.24 -36.12 3.96
CA PHE A 461 19.04 -35.34 4.90
C PHE A 461 18.27 -34.25 5.68
N ILE A 462 16.96 -34.11 5.47
CA ILE A 462 16.13 -33.23 6.32
C ILE A 462 16.21 -33.69 7.79
N GLY A 463 16.45 -32.75 8.69
CA GLY A 463 16.64 -32.95 10.12
C GLY A 463 18.03 -33.45 10.53
N LYS A 464 18.93 -33.70 9.56
CA LYS A 464 20.34 -34.07 9.80
C LYS A 464 21.21 -32.83 9.97
N ASP A 465 22.37 -33.02 10.59
CA ASP A 465 23.37 -31.97 10.75
C ASP A 465 23.99 -31.58 9.39
N ARG A 466 24.24 -30.28 9.20
CA ARG A 466 24.81 -29.72 7.96
C ARG A 466 26.18 -30.33 7.63
N TYR A 467 27.08 -30.42 8.60
CA TYR A 467 28.44 -30.92 8.35
C TYR A 467 28.42 -32.39 8.01
N TYR A 468 27.62 -33.19 8.72
CA TYR A 468 27.42 -34.59 8.40
C TYR A 468 26.91 -34.78 6.96
N THR A 469 25.92 -33.98 6.55
CA THR A 469 25.35 -34.02 5.21
C THR A 469 26.40 -33.62 4.16
N THR A 470 27.17 -32.56 4.43
CA THR A 470 28.24 -32.06 3.57
C THR A 470 29.28 -33.15 3.30
N THR A 471 29.77 -33.81 4.35
CA THR A 471 30.78 -34.88 4.22
C THR A 471 30.31 -36.03 3.33
N ILE A 472 29.03 -36.42 3.42
CA ILE A 472 28.51 -37.53 2.63
C ILE A 472 28.32 -37.14 1.17
N LEU A 473 27.68 -35.99 0.92
CA LEU A 473 27.36 -35.55 -0.43
C LEU A 473 28.60 -35.10 -1.20
N ASP A 474 29.61 -34.52 -0.53
CA ASP A 474 30.92 -34.27 -1.14
C ASP A 474 31.62 -35.58 -1.56
N GLY A 475 31.40 -36.66 -0.81
CA GLY A 475 31.85 -38.01 -1.21
C GLY A 475 31.08 -38.61 -2.40
N CYS A 476 29.96 -38.01 -2.78
CA CYS A 476 29.18 -38.32 -3.97
C CYS A 476 29.43 -37.30 -5.10
N ASP A 477 30.57 -36.60 -5.06
CA ASP A 477 30.99 -35.59 -6.03
C ASP A 477 30.07 -34.35 -6.13
N PHE A 478 29.28 -34.07 -5.09
CA PHE A 478 28.58 -32.79 -4.98
C PHE A 478 29.51 -31.68 -4.46
N TYR A 479 29.29 -30.46 -4.94
CA TYR A 479 29.82 -29.25 -4.33
C TYR A 479 28.87 -28.77 -3.22
N THR A 480 28.76 -29.54 -2.14
CA THR A 480 27.65 -29.41 -1.18
C THR A 480 27.65 -28.10 -0.42
N THR A 481 28.84 -27.59 -0.08
CA THR A 481 28.94 -26.35 0.72
C THR A 481 28.32 -25.16 -0.01
N ILE A 482 28.71 -24.93 -1.28
CA ILE A 482 28.17 -23.83 -2.09
C ILE A 482 26.71 -24.09 -2.47
N GLY A 483 26.34 -25.33 -2.79
CA GLY A 483 24.97 -25.68 -3.12
C GLY A 483 24.01 -25.45 -1.94
N ILE A 484 24.39 -25.82 -0.70
CA ILE A 484 23.61 -25.49 0.51
C ILE A 484 23.45 -23.97 0.67
N GLU A 485 24.50 -23.19 0.42
CA GLU A 485 24.41 -21.72 0.47
C GLU A 485 23.44 -21.16 -0.58
N ASN A 486 23.44 -21.72 -1.80
CA ASN A 486 22.50 -21.34 -2.86
C ASN A 486 21.05 -21.70 -2.51
N LEU A 487 20.83 -22.88 -1.92
CA LEU A 487 19.50 -23.34 -1.48
C LEU A 487 18.96 -22.49 -0.32
N VAL A 488 19.80 -22.16 0.66
CA VAL A 488 19.45 -21.22 1.76
C VAL A 488 19.18 -19.83 1.21
N GLY A 489 20.03 -19.36 0.29
CA GLY A 489 19.86 -18.11 -0.44
C GLY A 489 18.48 -18.05 -1.11
N SER A 490 18.04 -19.12 -1.75
CA SER A 490 16.74 -19.22 -2.45
C SER A 490 15.54 -19.49 -1.53
N SER A 491 15.75 -19.50 -0.20
CA SER A 491 14.78 -19.89 0.82
C SER A 491 14.22 -21.32 0.71
N LEU A 492 14.83 -22.18 -0.10
CA LEU A 492 14.42 -23.59 -0.23
C LEU A 492 14.85 -24.43 0.98
N LEU A 493 15.93 -24.00 1.65
CA LEU A 493 16.51 -24.68 2.80
C LEU A 493 16.74 -23.70 3.95
N ILE A 494 16.62 -24.19 5.19
CA ILE A 494 16.88 -23.43 6.41
C ILE A 494 17.87 -24.23 7.26
N ILE A 495 18.87 -23.56 7.81
CA ILE A 495 19.73 -24.14 8.83
C ILE A 495 19.27 -23.60 10.18
N ASN A 496 18.82 -24.47 11.07
CA ASN A 496 18.37 -24.04 12.39
C ASN A 496 19.55 -23.82 13.36
N GLU A 497 19.26 -23.33 14.57
CA GLU A 497 20.25 -23.06 15.61
C GLU A 497 21.07 -24.29 16.04
N LYS A 498 20.55 -25.50 15.79
CA LYS A 498 21.22 -26.78 16.06
C LYS A 498 22.03 -27.28 14.87
N ASN A 499 22.30 -26.41 13.88
CA ASN A 499 23.00 -26.72 12.63
C ASN A 499 22.32 -27.82 11.80
N LYS A 500 21.01 -28.02 11.96
CA LYS A 500 20.26 -29.02 11.19
C LYS A 500 19.63 -28.41 9.94
N LEU A 501 19.65 -29.19 8.87
CA LEU A 501 18.96 -28.88 7.63
C LEU A 501 17.45 -29.03 7.83
N MET A 502 16.70 -27.99 7.55
CA MET A 502 15.25 -27.91 7.72
C MET A 502 14.63 -27.39 6.43
N MET A 503 13.40 -27.81 6.16
CA MET A 503 12.62 -27.33 5.03
C MET A 503 11.18 -27.16 5.48
N HIS A 504 10.46 -26.20 4.87
CA HIS A 504 9.03 -26.11 5.07
C HIS A 504 8.37 -27.35 4.47
N GLN A 505 7.54 -28.05 5.24
CA GLN A 505 6.90 -29.32 4.87
C GLN A 505 6.03 -29.33 3.59
N MET A 506 5.78 -28.17 2.97
CA MET A 506 4.95 -28.05 1.77
C MET A 506 5.80 -27.98 0.50
N ILE A 507 7.07 -27.64 0.66
CA ILE A 507 8.12 -27.80 -0.35
C ILE A 507 8.48 -29.30 -0.32
#